data_AF-A0A956M4J1-F1
#
_entry.id   AF-A0A956M4J1-F1
#
_cell.length_a   1.000
_cell.length_b   1.000
_cell.length_c   1.000
_cell.angle_alpha   90.00
_cell.angle_beta   90.00
_cell.angle_gamma   90.00
#
_symmetry.space_group_name_H-M   'P 1'
#
loop_
_entity.id
_entity.type
_entity.pdbx_description
1 polymer ?
#
loop_
_entity_poly.entity_id
_entity_poly.type
_entity_poly.pdbx_seq_one_letter_code
_entity_poly.pdbx_strand_id
1 'polypeptide(L)'
;MRHVVKTLVWPRRKLLLLGLGLILINRLCGLVLPGSTKYLVDKVIAQKDMHMLRLLVVAVGGAVGIQAVTGFLLTKLLSVEAHELIRQLRIQIQRHVIRLPVGYFDSTKSGVLVSRVMDDVEGIRNLIGTGLVQLIGGVLTSAVALVLVLSISPLMTLLALVPLILFAFISMRAFRTIRPIFRDRGAIRAAVTGRLTESFGGVRVIKGFNAESREEEVFADGARQIFENVKKTLTTTALVTSAATLLLGVASVTIMGMGGGLIIQDKLTLGDFFAFTLYLGFLVAPIVQMANIGTQITEAFAGLDRVREIFAEPTEDEQDSSRQPLPRVRGDVAFEDVWFEYKPDQPVLRGIDFAAPAGTTTALVGPSGAGKS
;
A
#
# COMPACT_ATOMS: atom_id res chain seq x y z
N MET A 1 12.26 -3.60 10.83
CA MET A 1 11.90 -4.82 10.06
C MET A 1 11.78 -6.09 10.90
N ARG A 2 12.82 -6.51 11.65
CA ARG A 2 12.84 -7.81 12.38
C ARG A 2 11.65 -8.01 13.33
N HIS A 3 11.22 -6.97 14.05
CA HIS A 3 10.16 -7.09 15.04
C HIS A 3 8.78 -7.36 14.42
N VAL A 4 8.46 -6.74 13.28
CA VAL A 4 7.16 -6.91 12.59
C VAL A 4 7.09 -8.23 11.82
N VAL A 5 8.19 -8.66 11.24
CA VAL A 5 8.27 -10.02 10.71
C VAL A 5 8.08 -11.06 11.84
N LYS A 6 8.63 -10.80 13.03
CA LYS A 6 8.44 -11.69 14.20
C LYS A 6 7.04 -11.67 14.80
N THR A 7 6.37 -10.52 14.88
CA THR A 7 5.07 -10.41 15.57
C THR A 7 3.87 -10.60 14.65
N LEU A 8 3.94 -10.21 13.38
CA LEU A 8 2.80 -10.27 12.45
C LEU A 8 2.92 -11.41 11.42
N VAL A 9 4.13 -11.70 10.93
CA VAL A 9 4.35 -12.68 9.84
C VAL A 9 4.66 -14.08 10.37
N TRP A 10 5.53 -14.19 11.38
CA TRP A 10 6.01 -15.46 11.93
C TRP A 10 4.93 -16.35 12.56
N PRO A 11 3.92 -15.83 13.29
CA PRO A 11 2.84 -16.65 13.85
C PRO A 11 2.01 -17.34 12.75
N ARG A 12 2.01 -16.79 11.55
CA ARG A 12 1.20 -17.25 10.40
C ARG A 12 2.03 -17.90 9.30
N ARG A 13 3.27 -18.33 9.59
CA ARG A 13 4.17 -19.01 8.64
C ARG A 13 3.53 -20.19 7.91
N LYS A 14 2.63 -20.94 8.56
CA LYS A 14 1.89 -22.06 7.95
C LYS A 14 0.95 -21.59 6.83
N LEU A 15 0.21 -20.50 7.06
CA LEU A 15 -0.69 -19.89 6.08
C LEU A 15 0.10 -19.30 4.91
N LEU A 16 1.25 -18.68 5.18
CA LEU A 16 2.11 -18.12 4.14
C LEU A 16 2.77 -19.21 3.28
N LEU A 17 3.22 -20.32 3.88
CA LEU A 17 3.75 -21.46 3.15
C LEU A 17 2.67 -22.13 2.28
N LEU A 18 1.47 -22.31 2.83
CA LEU A 18 0.34 -22.85 2.08
C LEU A 18 -0.08 -21.90 0.94
N GLY A 19 -0.08 -20.58 1.20
CA GLY A 19 -0.28 -19.55 0.18
C GLY A 19 0.78 -19.61 -0.92
N LEU A 20 2.06 -19.74 -0.57
CA LEU A 20 3.16 -19.92 -1.54
C LEU A 20 2.97 -21.15 -2.43
N GLY A 21 2.58 -22.29 -1.83
CA GLY A 21 2.25 -23.50 -2.58
C GLY A 21 1.08 -23.28 -3.55
N LEU A 22 0.00 -22.64 -3.08
CA LEU A 22 -1.15 -22.31 -3.92
C LEU A 22 -0.80 -21.33 -5.04
N ILE A 23 0.08 -20.35 -4.80
CA ILE A 23 0.58 -19.43 -5.84
C ILE A 23 1.27 -20.24 -6.92
N LEU A 24 2.17 -21.16 -6.56
CA LEU A 24 2.92 -21.94 -7.52
C LEU A 24 1.99 -22.80 -8.39
N ILE A 25 1.04 -23.51 -7.77
CA ILE A 25 0.02 -24.29 -8.50
C ILE A 25 -0.79 -23.38 -9.43
N ASN A 26 -1.27 -22.25 -8.91
CA ASN A 26 -2.07 -21.29 -9.68
C ASN A 26 -1.33 -20.76 -10.90
N ARG A 27 -0.06 -20.37 -10.76
CA ARG A 27 0.75 -19.84 -11.86
C ARG A 27 1.08 -20.90 -12.89
N LEU A 28 1.44 -22.11 -12.47
CA LEU A 28 1.70 -23.22 -13.38
C LEU A 28 0.45 -23.59 -14.18
N CYS A 29 -0.71 -23.71 -13.53
CA CYS A 29 -1.99 -23.95 -14.22
C CYS A 29 -2.34 -22.82 -15.21
N GLY A 30 -2.06 -21.56 -14.86
CA GLY A 30 -2.27 -20.41 -15.75
C GLY A 30 -1.42 -20.43 -17.02
N LEU A 31 -0.26 -21.09 -17.00
CA LEU A 31 0.63 -21.23 -18.16
C LEU A 31 0.30 -22.44 -19.03
N VAL A 32 -0.61 -23.32 -18.60
CA VAL A 32 -1.06 -24.49 -19.38
C VAL A 32 -1.79 -24.05 -20.64
N LEU A 33 -2.68 -23.04 -20.56
CA LEU A 33 -3.42 -22.56 -21.72
C LEU A 33 -2.46 -22.03 -22.82
N PRO A 34 -1.54 -21.10 -22.54
CA PRO A 34 -0.52 -20.67 -23.51
C PRO A 34 0.35 -21.81 -24.04
N GLY A 35 0.76 -22.76 -23.19
CA GLY A 35 1.58 -23.91 -23.60
C GLY A 35 0.82 -24.89 -24.49
N SER A 36 -0.48 -25.03 -24.25
CA SER A 36 -1.36 -25.88 -25.07
C SER A 36 -1.56 -25.31 -26.47
N THR A 37 -1.38 -24.01 -26.69
CA THR A 37 -1.53 -23.37 -28.01
C THR A 37 -0.60 -23.99 -29.05
N LYS A 38 0.64 -24.32 -28.67
CA LYS A 38 1.57 -25.04 -29.56
C LYS A 38 0.98 -26.38 -30.03
N TYR A 39 0.55 -27.21 -29.07
CA TYR A 39 -0.04 -28.53 -29.35
C TYR A 39 -1.33 -28.42 -30.16
N LEU A 40 -2.15 -27.41 -29.88
CA LEU A 40 -3.38 -27.13 -30.60
C LEU A 40 -3.09 -26.84 -32.08
N VAL A 41 -2.12 -25.97 -32.37
CA VAL A 41 -1.81 -25.58 -33.76
C VAL A 41 -1.10 -26.73 -34.49
N ASP A 42 -0.01 -27.25 -33.92
CA ASP A 42 0.91 -28.14 -34.63
C ASP A 42 0.43 -29.59 -34.70
N LYS A 43 -0.33 -30.07 -33.71
CA LYS A 43 -0.80 -31.47 -33.68
C LYS A 43 -2.28 -31.58 -33.93
N VAL A 44 -3.10 -30.75 -33.28
CA VAL A 44 -4.56 -30.91 -33.37
C VAL A 44 -5.13 -30.35 -34.67
N ILE A 45 -4.85 -29.08 -34.97
CA ILE A 45 -5.38 -28.40 -36.16
C ILE A 45 -4.70 -28.92 -37.42
N ALA A 46 -3.37 -29.02 -37.42
CA ALA A 46 -2.62 -29.50 -38.58
C ALA A 46 -3.00 -30.94 -38.98
N GLN A 47 -3.24 -31.84 -38.01
CA GLN A 47 -3.60 -33.25 -38.27
C GLN A 47 -5.12 -33.48 -38.29
N LYS A 48 -5.93 -32.45 -38.04
CA LYS A 48 -7.40 -32.51 -37.93
C LYS A 48 -7.90 -33.56 -36.93
N ASP A 49 -7.16 -33.77 -35.84
CA ASP A 49 -7.47 -34.81 -34.83
C ASP A 49 -8.48 -34.31 -33.79
N MET A 50 -9.74 -34.68 -33.99
CA MET A 50 -10.85 -34.34 -33.09
C MET A 50 -10.78 -35.04 -31.73
N HIS A 51 -10.07 -36.17 -31.61
CA HIS A 51 -9.88 -36.85 -30.34
C HIS A 51 -8.85 -36.10 -29.48
N MET A 52 -7.68 -35.76 -30.05
CA MET A 52 -6.71 -34.91 -29.35
C MET A 52 -7.28 -33.53 -29.00
N LEU A 53 -8.14 -32.95 -29.85
CA LEU A 53 -8.82 -31.70 -29.53
C LEU A 53 -9.65 -31.82 -28.24
N ARG A 54 -10.48 -32.85 -28.13
CA ARG A 54 -11.32 -33.09 -26.93
C ARG A 54 -10.46 -33.29 -25.68
N LEU A 55 -9.39 -34.07 -25.79
CA LEU A 55 -8.45 -34.28 -24.68
C LEU A 55 -7.81 -32.96 -24.24
N LEU A 56 -7.34 -32.15 -25.19
CA LEU A 56 -6.71 -30.87 -24.92
C LEU A 56 -7.69 -29.89 -24.27
N VAL A 57 -8.93 -29.82 -24.75
CA VAL A 57 -9.99 -28.97 -24.17
C VAL A 57 -10.29 -29.39 -22.73
N VAL A 58 -10.41 -30.70 -22.45
CA VAL A 58 -10.65 -31.19 -21.08
C VAL A 58 -9.45 -30.90 -20.17
N ALA A 59 -8.22 -31.11 -20.64
CA ALA A 59 -7.02 -30.85 -19.88
C ALA A 59 -6.84 -29.35 -19.55
N VAL A 60 -7.02 -28.48 -20.56
CA VAL A 60 -6.95 -27.02 -20.40
C VAL A 60 -8.11 -26.53 -19.52
N GLY A 61 -9.32 -27.02 -19.73
CA GLY A 61 -10.48 -26.70 -18.90
C GLY A 61 -10.28 -27.12 -17.44
N GLY A 62 -9.70 -28.29 -17.20
CA GLY A 62 -9.29 -28.75 -15.87
C GLY A 62 -8.23 -27.84 -15.24
N ALA A 63 -7.20 -27.46 -16.00
CA ALA A 63 -6.16 -26.53 -15.53
C ALA A 63 -6.73 -25.15 -15.18
N VAL A 64 -7.63 -24.61 -16.01
CA VAL A 64 -8.34 -23.34 -15.74
C VAL A 64 -9.23 -23.48 -14.51
N GLY A 65 -9.92 -24.61 -14.33
CA GLY A 65 -10.71 -24.91 -13.13
C GLY A 65 -9.85 -24.91 -11.86
N ILE A 66 -8.70 -25.60 -11.88
CA ILE A 66 -7.73 -25.59 -10.78
C ILE A 66 -7.20 -24.18 -10.54
N GLN A 67 -6.90 -23.42 -11.60
CA GLN A 67 -6.47 -22.03 -11.49
C GLN A 67 -7.54 -21.16 -10.81
N ALA A 68 -8.81 -21.29 -11.19
CA ALA A 68 -9.91 -20.53 -10.59
C ALA A 68 -10.09 -20.89 -9.11
N VAL A 69 -10.08 -22.18 -8.76
CA VAL A 69 -10.23 -22.66 -7.38
C VAL A 69 -9.05 -22.21 -6.52
N THR A 70 -7.82 -22.37 -7.00
CA THR A 70 -6.61 -21.92 -6.28
C THR A 70 -6.57 -20.41 -6.12
N GLY A 71 -7.01 -19.64 -7.13
CA GLY A 71 -7.12 -18.18 -7.04
C GLY A 71 -8.15 -17.72 -6.02
N PHE A 72 -9.30 -18.40 -5.96
CA PHE A 72 -10.30 -18.19 -4.92
C PHE A 72 -9.76 -18.52 -3.53
N LEU A 73 -9.13 -19.68 -3.36
CA LEU A 73 -8.54 -20.11 -2.09
C LEU A 73 -7.44 -19.15 -1.63
N LEU A 74 -6.57 -18.68 -2.52
CA LEU A 74 -5.55 -17.66 -2.22
C LEU A 74 -6.17 -16.38 -1.69
N THR A 75 -7.19 -15.88 -2.38
CA THR A 75 -7.88 -14.65 -1.98
C THR A 75 -8.56 -14.84 -0.62
N LYS A 76 -9.26 -15.96 -0.43
CA LYS A 76 -9.94 -16.28 0.83
C LYS A 76 -8.94 -16.44 1.97
N LEU A 77 -7.86 -17.17 1.78
CA LEU A 77 -6.89 -17.46 2.83
C LEU A 77 -6.01 -16.26 3.17
N LEU A 78 -5.52 -15.51 2.18
CA LEU A 78 -4.58 -14.42 2.44
C LEU A 78 -5.28 -13.08 2.68
N SER A 79 -6.32 -12.75 1.91
CA SER A 79 -6.99 -11.45 2.06
C SER A 79 -7.89 -11.41 3.30
N VAL A 80 -8.64 -12.47 3.62
CA VAL A 80 -9.49 -12.50 4.83
C VAL A 80 -8.61 -12.47 6.09
N GLU A 81 -7.55 -13.26 6.13
CA GLU A 81 -6.59 -13.24 7.25
C GLU A 81 -5.87 -11.91 7.40
N ALA A 82 -5.56 -11.23 6.29
CA ALA A 82 -5.01 -9.87 6.33
C ALA A 82 -6.02 -8.89 6.94
N HIS A 83 -7.31 -8.98 6.60
CA HIS A 83 -8.36 -8.15 7.22
C HIS A 83 -8.57 -8.44 8.70
N GLU A 84 -8.50 -9.70 9.12
CA GLU A 84 -8.56 -10.07 10.53
C GLU A 84 -7.38 -9.46 11.33
N LEU A 85 -6.19 -9.42 10.73
CA LEU A 85 -5.02 -8.78 11.32
C LEU A 85 -5.18 -7.26 11.44
N ILE A 86 -5.74 -6.60 10.43
CA ILE A 86 -6.09 -5.17 10.51
C ILE A 86 -7.07 -4.94 11.64
N ARG A 87 -8.10 -5.77 11.76
CA ARG A 87 -9.12 -5.65 12.81
C ARG A 87 -8.45 -5.70 14.19
N GLN A 88 -7.58 -6.67 14.42
CA GLN A 88 -6.84 -6.80 15.68
C GLN A 88 -5.92 -5.60 15.93
N LEU A 89 -5.17 -5.15 14.92
CA LEU A 89 -4.30 -3.99 15.03
C LEU A 89 -5.07 -2.70 15.33
N ARG A 90 -6.20 -2.45 14.66
CA ARG A 90 -7.06 -1.29 14.93
C ARG A 90 -7.56 -1.28 16.37
N ILE A 91 -7.99 -2.43 16.88
CA ILE A 91 -8.42 -2.57 18.28
C ILE A 91 -7.24 -2.30 19.24
N GLN A 92 -6.05 -2.84 18.96
CA GLN A 92 -4.88 -2.63 19.82
C GLN A 92 -4.42 -1.17 19.83
N ILE A 93 -4.34 -0.54 18.66
CA ILE A 93 -3.96 0.87 18.55
C ILE A 93 -5.00 1.73 19.25
N GLN A 94 -6.29 1.51 19.01
CA GLN A 94 -7.35 2.28 19.66
C GLN A 94 -7.26 2.14 21.19
N ARG A 95 -7.08 0.92 21.71
CA ARG A 95 -6.94 0.68 23.16
C ARG A 95 -5.72 1.36 23.76
N HIS A 96 -4.62 1.43 23.03
CA HIS A 96 -3.40 2.08 23.48
C HIS A 96 -3.52 3.60 23.41
N VAL A 97 -4.04 4.15 22.30
CA VAL A 97 -4.22 5.59 22.11
C VAL A 97 -5.10 6.22 23.19
N ILE A 98 -6.21 5.58 23.59
CA ILE A 98 -7.08 6.13 24.65
C ILE A 98 -6.45 6.17 26.04
N ARG A 99 -5.28 5.54 26.24
CA ARG A 99 -4.53 5.54 27.50
C ARG A 99 -3.28 6.41 27.44
N LEU A 100 -3.05 7.10 26.32
CA LEU A 100 -1.94 8.03 26.22
C LEU A 100 -2.20 9.28 27.07
N PRO A 101 -1.14 9.93 27.56
CA PRO A 101 -1.25 11.16 28.35
C PRO A 101 -2.05 12.24 27.63
N VAL A 102 -2.82 13.03 28.38
CA VAL A 102 -3.60 14.16 27.82
C VAL A 102 -2.72 15.11 26.98
N GLY A 103 -1.47 15.36 27.40
CA GLY A 103 -0.53 16.21 26.66
C GLY A 103 -0.19 15.70 25.24
N TYR A 104 -0.35 14.40 24.98
CA TYR A 104 -0.21 13.84 23.63
C TYR A 104 -1.36 14.29 22.70
N PHE A 105 -2.57 14.44 23.24
CA PHE A 105 -3.73 14.95 22.49
C PHE A 105 -3.68 16.46 22.28
N ASP A 106 -3.07 17.21 23.20
CA ASP A 106 -2.86 18.65 23.05
C ASP A 106 -1.86 18.99 21.93
N SER A 107 -0.87 18.11 21.75
CA SER A 107 0.18 18.26 20.73
C SER A 107 -0.17 17.64 19.38
N THR A 108 -1.15 16.73 19.32
CA THR A 108 -1.52 15.99 18.11
C THR A 108 -2.97 16.23 17.68
N LYS A 109 -3.14 16.77 16.46
CA LYS A 109 -4.48 16.99 15.88
C LYS A 109 -5.28 15.70 15.80
N SER A 110 -6.55 15.73 16.23
CA SER A 110 -7.44 14.55 16.23
C SER A 110 -7.57 13.87 14.86
N GLY A 111 -7.56 14.64 13.76
CA GLY A 111 -7.59 14.09 12.40
C GLY A 111 -6.37 13.22 12.05
N VAL A 112 -5.19 13.55 12.60
CA VAL A 112 -3.98 12.74 12.42
C VAL A 112 -4.13 11.42 13.17
N LEU A 113 -4.66 11.44 14.40
CA LEU A 113 -4.92 10.22 15.17
C LEU A 113 -5.91 9.29 14.46
N VAL A 114 -7.01 9.84 13.94
CA VAL A 114 -7.99 9.06 13.17
C VAL A 114 -7.34 8.40 11.95
N SER A 115 -6.53 9.15 11.18
CA SER A 115 -5.83 8.60 10.02
C SER A 115 -4.80 7.53 10.41
N ARG A 116 -4.11 7.67 11.55
CA ARG A 116 -3.20 6.64 12.08
C ARG A 116 -3.92 5.32 12.42
N VAL A 117 -5.14 5.39 12.96
CA VAL A 117 -5.92 4.17 13.27
C VAL A 117 -6.54 3.57 11.99
N MET A 118 -7.05 4.42 11.10
CA MET A 118 -7.84 3.97 9.96
C MET A 118 -6.99 3.66 8.72
N ASP A 119 -6.10 4.57 8.33
CA ASP A 119 -5.41 4.53 7.04
C ASP A 119 -4.03 3.87 7.14
N ASP A 120 -3.25 4.17 8.19
CA ASP A 120 -1.88 3.65 8.32
C ASP A 120 -1.83 2.12 8.49
N VAL A 121 -2.84 1.55 9.14
CA VAL A 121 -3.01 0.10 9.29
C VAL A 121 -3.39 -0.56 7.96
N GLU A 122 -4.03 0.18 7.05
CA GLU A 122 -4.46 -0.34 5.73
C GLU A 122 -3.26 -0.61 4.82
N GLY A 123 -2.16 0.12 4.97
CA GLY A 123 -0.91 -0.17 4.25
C GLY A 123 -0.41 -1.59 4.51
N ILE A 124 -0.54 -2.07 5.75
CA ILE A 124 -0.11 -3.42 6.17
C ILE A 124 -0.95 -4.50 5.46
N ARG A 125 -2.24 -4.24 5.21
CA ARG A 125 -3.13 -5.12 4.43
C ARG A 125 -2.59 -5.35 3.03
N ASN A 126 -2.26 -4.26 2.34
CA ASN A 126 -1.85 -4.31 0.95
C ASN A 126 -0.56 -5.14 0.81
N LEU A 127 0.33 -5.08 1.80
CA LEU A 127 1.52 -5.90 1.84
C LEU A 127 1.21 -7.40 2.03
N ILE A 128 0.43 -7.75 3.05
CA ILE A 128 0.22 -9.16 3.47
C ILE A 128 -0.81 -9.88 2.57
N GLY A 129 -1.84 -9.18 2.12
CA GLY A 129 -2.93 -9.75 1.32
C GLY A 129 -2.54 -9.91 -0.16
N THR A 130 -2.45 -8.81 -0.90
CA THR A 130 -2.30 -8.84 -2.36
C THR A 130 -0.87 -8.60 -2.84
N GLY A 131 -0.09 -7.79 -2.13
CA GLY A 131 1.26 -7.38 -2.53
C GLY A 131 2.24 -8.53 -2.63
N LEU A 132 2.33 -9.39 -1.59
CA LEU A 132 3.19 -10.59 -1.62
C LEU A 132 2.79 -11.58 -2.72
N VAL A 133 1.48 -11.80 -2.92
CA VAL A 133 0.95 -12.69 -3.95
C VAL A 133 1.30 -12.20 -5.34
N GLN A 134 1.18 -10.90 -5.58
CA GLN A 134 1.52 -10.27 -6.85
C GLN A 134 3.03 -10.26 -7.08
N LEU A 135 3.85 -9.97 -6.06
CA LEU A 135 5.31 -9.98 -6.20
C LEU A 135 5.84 -11.37 -6.51
N ILE A 136 5.56 -12.34 -5.63
CA ILE A 136 6.09 -13.69 -5.75
C ILE A 136 5.48 -14.37 -6.98
N GLY A 137 4.16 -14.24 -7.16
CA GLY A 137 3.47 -14.81 -8.31
C GLY A 137 3.93 -14.18 -9.63
N GLY A 138 4.13 -12.87 -9.67
CA GLY A 138 4.61 -12.15 -10.84
C GLY A 138 6.04 -12.54 -11.21
N VAL A 139 6.97 -12.53 -10.24
CA VAL A 139 8.37 -12.96 -10.45
C VAL A 139 8.43 -14.41 -10.91
N LEU A 140 7.67 -15.31 -10.26
CA LEU A 140 7.60 -16.71 -10.66
C LEU A 140 7.08 -16.87 -12.10
N THR A 141 6.00 -16.16 -12.43
CA THR A 141 5.39 -16.21 -13.77
C THR A 141 6.36 -15.71 -14.83
N SER A 142 7.01 -14.56 -14.60
CA SER A 142 8.05 -14.02 -15.50
C SER A 142 9.24 -14.97 -15.63
N ALA A 143 9.70 -15.58 -14.54
CA ALA A 143 10.83 -16.50 -14.57
C ALA A 143 10.52 -17.77 -15.37
N VAL A 144 9.34 -18.37 -15.15
CA VAL A 144 8.90 -19.54 -15.92
C VAL A 144 8.68 -19.16 -17.39
N ALA A 145 8.02 -18.04 -17.65
CA ALA A 145 7.81 -17.55 -19.01
C ALA A 145 9.15 -17.31 -19.74
N LEU A 146 10.16 -16.73 -19.07
CA LEU A 146 11.49 -16.51 -19.61
C LEU A 146 12.16 -17.83 -20.03
N VAL A 147 12.12 -18.84 -19.16
CA VAL A 147 12.66 -20.18 -19.47
C VAL A 147 11.95 -20.78 -20.68
N LEU A 148 10.62 -20.65 -20.75
CA LEU A 148 9.83 -21.18 -21.86
C LEU A 148 10.13 -20.47 -23.19
N VAL A 149 10.20 -19.13 -23.23
CA VAL A 149 10.55 -18.44 -24.49
C VAL A 149 11.99 -18.71 -24.93
N LEU A 150 12.94 -18.81 -23.98
CA LEU A 150 14.32 -19.20 -24.28
C LEU A 150 14.40 -20.60 -24.87
N SER A 151 13.55 -21.53 -24.38
CA SER A 151 13.51 -22.90 -24.91
C SER A 151 12.93 -22.98 -26.34
N ILE A 152 12.10 -22.01 -26.74
CA ILE A 152 11.54 -21.93 -28.09
C ILE A 152 12.55 -21.34 -29.08
N SER A 153 13.08 -20.15 -28.79
CA SER A 153 14.05 -19.49 -29.67
C SER A 153 14.90 -18.46 -28.90
N PRO A 154 16.15 -18.81 -28.53
CA PRO A 154 17.04 -17.91 -27.81
C PRO A 154 17.29 -16.58 -28.55
N LEU A 155 17.38 -16.63 -29.89
CA LEU A 155 17.63 -15.46 -30.72
C LEU A 155 16.44 -14.48 -30.70
N MET A 156 15.21 -14.99 -30.85
CA MET A 156 14.01 -14.16 -30.77
C MET A 156 13.85 -13.57 -29.37
N THR A 157 14.14 -14.35 -28.32
CA THR A 157 14.08 -13.87 -26.94
C THR A 157 15.06 -12.74 -26.70
N LEU A 158 16.32 -12.88 -27.12
CA LEU A 158 17.33 -11.84 -26.90
C LEU A 158 16.92 -10.51 -27.53
N LEU A 159 16.39 -10.55 -28.76
CA LEU A 159 15.97 -9.35 -29.48
C LEU A 159 14.67 -8.76 -28.93
N ALA A 160 13.72 -9.59 -28.48
CA ALA A 160 12.52 -9.12 -27.80
C ALA A 160 12.82 -8.52 -26.41
N LEU A 161 13.89 -8.97 -25.74
CA LEU A 161 14.32 -8.45 -24.44
C LEU A 161 14.92 -7.04 -24.55
N VAL A 162 15.55 -6.66 -25.66
CA VAL A 162 16.17 -5.32 -25.82
C VAL A 162 15.17 -4.17 -25.58
N PRO A 163 14.03 -4.07 -26.31
CA PRO A 163 13.04 -3.03 -26.04
C PRO A 163 12.40 -3.19 -24.66
N LEU A 164 12.34 -4.41 -24.12
CA LEU A 164 11.78 -4.69 -22.80
C LEU A 164 12.66 -4.18 -21.66
N ILE A 165 13.98 -4.38 -21.77
CA ILE A 165 14.97 -3.89 -20.81
C ILE A 165 15.00 -2.36 -20.86
N LEU A 166 14.95 -1.78 -22.07
CA LEU A 166 14.83 -0.33 -22.22
C LEU A 166 13.55 0.19 -21.57
N PHE A 167 12.41 -0.49 -21.76
CA PHE A 167 11.15 -0.14 -21.13
C PHE A 167 11.22 -0.23 -19.61
N ALA A 168 11.82 -1.31 -19.08
CA ALA A 168 12.02 -1.49 -17.65
C ALA A 168 12.90 -0.37 -17.08
N PHE A 169 13.96 0.03 -17.77
CA PHE A 169 14.84 1.13 -17.37
C PHE A 169 14.09 2.48 -17.32
N ILE A 170 13.35 2.82 -18.38
CA ILE A 170 12.51 4.03 -18.44
C ILE A 170 11.49 4.03 -17.30
N SER A 171 10.81 2.91 -17.08
CA SER A 171 9.80 2.75 -16.04
C SER A 171 10.39 2.91 -14.64
N MET A 172 11.54 2.28 -14.35
CA MET A 172 12.24 2.44 -13.07
C MET A 172 12.66 3.89 -12.81
N ARG A 173 13.15 4.60 -13.84
CA ARG A 173 13.58 5.99 -13.70
C ARG A 173 12.38 6.93 -13.52
N ALA A 174 11.31 6.73 -14.28
CA ALA A 174 10.06 7.45 -14.11
C ALA A 174 9.46 7.23 -12.71
N PHE A 175 9.50 6.00 -12.18
CA PHE A 175 9.01 5.68 -10.84
C PHE A 175 9.74 6.48 -9.76
N ARG A 176 11.07 6.61 -9.86
CA ARG A 176 11.87 7.42 -8.91
C ARG A 176 11.47 8.90 -8.94
N THR A 177 11.09 9.43 -10.09
CA THR A 177 10.63 10.82 -10.24
C THR A 177 9.18 11.01 -9.81
N ILE A 178 8.30 10.05 -10.08
CA ILE A 178 6.86 10.11 -9.81
C ILE A 178 6.56 9.95 -8.32
N ARG A 179 7.28 9.04 -7.62
CA ARG A 179 7.06 8.74 -6.20
C ARG A 179 7.06 9.98 -5.28
N PRO A 180 8.05 10.90 -5.31
CA PRO A 180 7.99 12.09 -4.47
C PRO A 180 6.80 12.99 -4.79
N ILE A 181 6.42 13.12 -6.08
CA ILE A 181 5.28 13.95 -6.51
C ILE A 181 3.97 13.41 -5.92
N PHE A 182 3.78 12.08 -5.90
CA PHE A 182 2.62 11.45 -5.24
C PHE A 182 2.60 11.67 -3.73
N ARG A 183 3.76 11.60 -3.07
CA ARG A 183 3.85 11.88 -1.62
C ARG A 183 3.46 13.34 -1.33
N ASP A 184 4.01 14.28 -2.09
CA ASP A 184 3.77 15.71 -1.90
C ASP A 184 2.29 16.06 -2.17
N ARG A 185 1.62 15.33 -3.07
CA ARG A 185 0.18 15.48 -3.32
C ARG A 185 -0.66 15.27 -2.07
N GLY A 186 -0.31 14.28 -1.24
CA GLY A 186 -1.00 14.00 0.02
C GLY A 186 -0.92 15.19 0.98
N ALA A 187 0.27 15.77 1.12
CA ALA A 187 0.50 16.95 1.97
C ALA A 187 -0.27 18.19 1.46
N ILE A 188 -0.23 18.46 0.16
CA ILE A 188 -0.98 19.59 -0.44
C ILE A 188 -2.49 19.40 -0.20
N ARG A 189 -3.03 18.20 -0.43
CA ARG A 189 -4.44 17.91 -0.16
C ARG A 189 -4.79 18.10 1.31
N ALA A 190 -3.98 17.59 2.23
CA ALA A 190 -4.21 17.75 3.67
C ALA A 190 -4.21 19.23 4.09
N ALA A 191 -3.32 20.05 3.53
CA ALA A 191 -3.29 21.49 3.78
C ALA A 191 -4.56 22.19 3.27
N VAL A 192 -4.97 21.91 2.02
CA VAL A 192 -6.18 22.49 1.41
C VAL A 192 -7.44 22.07 2.16
N THR A 193 -7.59 20.78 2.46
CA THR A 193 -8.73 20.25 3.24
C THR A 193 -8.75 20.80 4.67
N GLY A 194 -7.59 20.92 5.31
CA GLY A 194 -7.46 21.52 6.63
C GLY A 194 -7.93 22.97 6.64
N ARG A 195 -7.48 23.77 5.66
CA ARG A 195 -7.92 25.16 5.50
C ARG A 195 -9.42 25.26 5.25
N LEU A 196 -9.96 24.42 4.36
CA LEU A 196 -11.40 24.37 4.09
C LEU A 196 -12.22 24.09 5.36
N THR A 197 -11.74 23.17 6.20
CA THR A 197 -12.38 22.82 7.48
C THR A 197 -12.38 24.02 8.43
N GLU A 198 -11.25 24.74 8.52
CA GLU A 198 -11.12 25.98 9.29
C GLU A 198 -12.06 27.07 8.77
N SER A 199 -12.12 27.29 7.46
CA SER A 199 -12.96 28.32 6.84
C SER A 199 -14.46 28.03 7.06
N PHE A 200 -14.89 26.77 6.94
CA PHE A 200 -16.29 26.40 7.21
C PHE A 200 -16.64 26.44 8.70
N GLY A 201 -15.76 25.98 9.58
CA GLY A 201 -15.95 26.09 11.03
C GLY A 201 -15.98 27.56 11.49
N GLY A 202 -15.19 28.41 10.86
CA GLY A 202 -15.04 29.85 11.12
C GLY A 202 -15.88 30.75 10.21
N VAL A 203 -16.89 30.24 9.51
CA VAL A 203 -17.58 30.99 8.43
C VAL A 203 -18.19 32.31 8.93
N ARG A 204 -18.63 32.38 10.19
CA ARG A 204 -19.16 33.61 10.79
C ARG A 204 -18.09 34.69 10.93
N VAL A 205 -16.85 34.32 11.23
CA VAL A 205 -15.70 35.24 11.31
C VAL A 205 -15.37 35.78 9.94
N ILE A 206 -15.30 34.91 8.93
CA ILE A 206 -15.01 35.32 7.54
C ILE A 206 -16.04 36.34 7.04
N LYS A 207 -17.34 36.05 7.22
CA LYS A 207 -18.42 36.98 6.87
C LYS A 207 -18.39 38.27 7.70
N GLY A 208 -18.09 38.16 9.00
CA GLY A 208 -18.00 39.32 9.89
C GLY A 208 -16.89 40.29 9.52
N PHE A 209 -15.80 39.80 8.92
CA PHE A 209 -14.69 40.62 8.42
C PHE A 209 -14.74 40.87 6.90
N ASN A 210 -15.80 40.44 6.21
CA ASN A 210 -15.96 40.55 4.75
C ASN A 210 -14.71 40.05 3.98
N ALA A 211 -14.16 38.91 4.44
CA ALA A 211 -12.89 38.34 3.98
C ALA A 211 -13.07 37.21 2.95
N GLU A 212 -14.25 37.07 2.34
CA GLU A 212 -14.59 35.98 1.43
C GLU A 212 -13.64 35.90 0.22
N SER A 213 -13.34 37.03 -0.43
CA SER A 213 -12.45 37.07 -1.59
C SER A 213 -11.03 36.59 -1.26
N ARG A 214 -10.55 36.89 -0.04
CA ARG A 214 -9.25 36.41 0.42
C ARG A 214 -9.24 34.89 0.60
N GLU A 215 -10.30 34.33 1.18
CA GLU A 215 -10.42 32.88 1.33
C GLU A 215 -10.60 32.18 -0.02
N GLU A 216 -11.27 32.81 -0.98
CA GLU A 216 -11.35 32.33 -2.37
C GLU A 216 -9.97 32.27 -3.03
N GLU A 217 -9.15 33.31 -2.91
CA GLU A 217 -7.76 33.32 -3.43
C GLU A 217 -6.91 32.21 -2.79
N VAL A 218 -6.96 32.07 -1.46
CA VAL A 218 -6.24 31.02 -0.73
C VAL A 218 -6.64 29.63 -1.22
N PHE A 219 -7.95 29.40 -1.40
CA PHE A 219 -8.44 28.13 -1.93
C PHE A 219 -8.03 27.92 -3.40
N ALA A 220 -8.11 28.95 -4.24
CA ALA A 220 -7.73 28.89 -5.65
C ALA A 220 -6.24 28.57 -5.84
N ASP A 221 -5.36 29.15 -5.01
CA ASP A 221 -3.93 28.82 -4.99
C ASP A 221 -3.69 27.36 -4.57
N GLY A 222 -4.37 26.89 -3.54
CA GLY A 222 -4.33 25.49 -3.11
C GLY A 222 -4.78 24.53 -4.20
N ALA A 223 -5.90 24.83 -4.87
CA ALA A 223 -6.40 24.06 -5.99
C ALA A 223 -5.42 24.04 -7.17
N ARG A 224 -4.76 25.17 -7.46
CA ARG A 224 -3.73 25.28 -8.51
C ARG A 224 -2.51 24.42 -8.21
N GLN A 225 -2.05 24.38 -6.95
CA GLN A 225 -0.95 23.50 -6.54
C GLN A 225 -1.30 22.01 -6.72
N ILE A 226 -2.53 21.61 -6.37
CA ILE A 226 -3.03 20.25 -6.63
C ILE A 226 -3.02 19.97 -8.13
N PHE A 227 -3.53 20.89 -8.94
CA PHE A 227 -3.58 20.76 -10.39
C PHE A 227 -2.18 20.57 -11.00
N GLU A 228 -1.21 21.43 -10.68
CA GLU A 228 0.15 21.32 -11.22
C GLU A 228 0.84 20.01 -10.81
N ASN A 229 0.64 19.55 -9.57
CA ASN A 229 1.12 18.25 -9.11
C ASN A 229 0.50 17.08 -9.91
N VAL A 230 -0.83 17.10 -10.10
CA VAL A 230 -1.56 16.08 -10.86
C VAL A 230 -1.13 16.10 -12.33
N LYS A 231 -1.08 17.28 -12.95
CA LYS A 231 -0.61 17.49 -14.33
C LYS A 231 0.78 16.91 -14.53
N LYS A 232 1.75 17.23 -13.67
CA LYS A 232 3.12 16.67 -13.75
C LYS A 232 3.12 15.14 -13.71
N THR A 233 2.28 14.56 -12.86
CA THR A 233 2.17 13.10 -12.72
C THR A 233 1.49 12.46 -13.93
N LEU A 234 0.41 13.06 -14.43
CA LEU A 234 -0.31 12.60 -15.62
C LEU A 234 0.59 12.66 -16.86
N THR A 235 1.31 13.77 -17.07
CA THR A 235 2.26 13.89 -18.19
C THR A 235 3.36 12.84 -18.11
N THR A 236 3.94 12.61 -16.93
CA THR A 236 4.98 11.58 -16.77
C THR A 236 4.42 10.17 -16.99
N THR A 237 3.21 9.90 -16.48
CA THR A 237 2.54 8.61 -16.68
C THR A 237 2.20 8.38 -18.14
N ALA A 238 1.71 9.40 -18.84
CA ALA A 238 1.41 9.36 -20.28
C ALA A 238 2.67 9.05 -21.11
N LEU A 239 3.82 9.64 -20.77
CA LEU A 239 5.11 9.31 -21.41
C LEU A 239 5.51 7.85 -21.18
N VAL A 240 5.35 7.34 -19.95
CA VAL A 240 5.64 5.93 -19.62
C VAL A 240 4.72 4.98 -20.37
N THR A 241 3.41 5.25 -20.41
CA THR A 241 2.45 4.40 -21.13
C THR A 241 2.68 4.44 -22.64
N SER A 242 2.99 5.62 -23.20
CA SER A 242 3.33 5.73 -24.63
C SER A 242 4.63 5.01 -24.96
N ALA A 243 5.65 5.12 -24.10
CA ALA A 243 6.89 4.35 -24.24
C ALA A 243 6.64 2.84 -24.13
N ALA A 244 5.74 2.39 -23.24
CA ALA A 244 5.33 1.00 -23.14
C ALA A 244 4.71 0.51 -24.46
N THR A 245 3.72 1.25 -24.99
CA THR A 245 3.06 0.92 -26.26
C THR A 245 4.07 0.85 -27.41
N LEU A 246 4.96 1.83 -27.51
CA LEU A 246 5.98 1.86 -28.56
C LEU A 246 6.94 0.68 -28.45
N LEU A 247 7.53 0.43 -27.27
CA LEU A 247 8.55 -0.60 -27.08
C LEU A 247 7.96 -2.01 -27.18
N LEU A 248 6.74 -2.23 -26.69
CA LEU A 248 6.00 -3.48 -26.90
C LEU A 248 5.61 -3.65 -28.36
N GLY A 249 5.23 -2.58 -29.05
CA GLY A 249 5.00 -2.58 -30.49
C GLY A 249 6.25 -2.97 -31.27
N VAL A 250 7.41 -2.38 -30.96
CA VAL A 250 8.71 -2.75 -31.54
C VAL A 250 9.01 -4.22 -31.29
N ALA A 251 8.89 -4.71 -30.05
CA ALA A 251 9.08 -6.13 -29.74
C ALA A 251 8.17 -7.03 -30.58
N SER A 252 6.90 -6.64 -30.73
CA SER A 252 5.91 -7.39 -31.51
C SER A 252 6.23 -7.41 -33.00
N VAL A 253 6.67 -6.29 -33.58
CA VAL A 253 7.11 -6.20 -34.98
C VAL A 253 8.37 -7.01 -35.21
N THR A 254 9.35 -6.95 -34.30
CA THR A 254 10.56 -7.78 -34.36
C THR A 254 10.22 -9.26 -34.33
N ILE A 255 9.34 -9.68 -33.42
CA ILE A 255 8.88 -11.07 -33.32
C ILE A 255 8.12 -11.49 -34.57
N MET A 256 7.26 -10.64 -35.11
CA MET A 256 6.52 -10.93 -36.34
C MET A 256 7.47 -11.13 -37.53
N GLY A 257 8.39 -10.20 -37.75
CA GLY A 257 9.34 -10.28 -38.87
C GLY A 257 10.28 -11.48 -38.77
N MET A 258 10.87 -11.70 -37.59
CA MET A 258 11.79 -12.81 -37.36
C MET A 258 11.09 -14.16 -37.27
N GLY A 259 10.00 -14.23 -36.51
CA GLY A 259 9.19 -15.43 -36.36
C GLY A 259 8.65 -15.90 -37.71
N GLY A 260 8.09 -14.97 -38.50
CA GLY A 260 7.68 -15.25 -39.88
C GLY A 260 8.84 -15.77 -40.73
N GLY A 261 10.01 -15.12 -40.69
CA GLY A 261 11.19 -15.58 -41.42
C GLY A 261 11.69 -16.96 -40.99
N LEU A 262 11.67 -17.29 -39.70
CA LEU A 262 12.07 -18.59 -39.18
C LEU A 262 11.05 -19.70 -39.51
N ILE A 263 9.76 -19.37 -39.57
CA ILE A 263 8.71 -20.30 -40.02
C ILE A 263 8.89 -20.62 -41.50
N ILE A 264 9.13 -19.61 -42.35
CA ILE A 264 9.37 -19.81 -43.79
C ILE A 264 10.62 -20.68 -44.05
N GLN A 265 11.61 -20.63 -43.14
CA GLN A 265 12.83 -21.46 -43.21
C GLN A 265 12.68 -22.83 -42.52
N ASP A 266 11.47 -23.22 -42.11
CA ASP A 266 11.19 -24.46 -41.37
C ASP A 266 11.99 -24.64 -40.07
N LYS A 267 12.48 -23.54 -39.48
CA LYS A 267 13.24 -23.52 -38.22
C LYS A 267 12.35 -23.33 -36.99
N LEU A 268 11.12 -22.89 -37.19
CA LEU A 268 10.14 -22.61 -36.13
C LEU A 268 8.75 -23.05 -36.61
N THR A 269 7.98 -23.67 -35.73
CA THR A 269 6.59 -24.04 -36.05
C THR A 269 5.65 -22.85 -35.84
N LEU A 270 4.47 -22.89 -36.48
CA LEU A 270 3.40 -21.90 -36.21
C LEU A 270 2.97 -21.95 -34.74
N GLY A 271 2.85 -23.14 -34.16
CA GLY A 271 2.52 -23.32 -32.74
C GLY A 271 3.56 -22.71 -31.81
N ASP A 272 4.85 -22.87 -32.11
CA ASP A 272 5.95 -22.24 -31.37
C ASP A 272 5.85 -20.71 -31.40
N PHE A 273 5.54 -20.13 -32.56
CA PHE A 273 5.36 -18.68 -32.70
C PHE A 273 4.19 -18.13 -31.88
N PHE A 274 3.04 -18.81 -31.90
CA PHE A 274 1.89 -18.42 -31.07
C PHE A 274 2.20 -18.56 -29.58
N ALA A 275 2.79 -19.69 -29.16
CA ALA A 275 3.17 -19.90 -27.76
C ALA A 275 4.18 -18.85 -27.29
N PHE A 276 5.18 -18.53 -28.11
CA PHE A 276 6.17 -17.48 -27.83
C PHE A 276 5.50 -16.12 -27.60
N THR A 277 4.59 -15.73 -28.49
CA THR A 277 3.87 -14.45 -28.41
C THR A 277 3.04 -14.36 -27.12
N LEU A 278 2.36 -15.45 -26.73
CA LEU A 278 1.60 -15.49 -25.49
C LEU A 278 2.51 -15.43 -24.26
N TYR A 279 3.60 -16.21 -24.21
CA TYR A 279 4.54 -16.20 -23.10
C TYR A 279 5.26 -14.86 -22.94
N LEU A 280 5.52 -14.13 -24.02
CA LEU A 280 6.05 -12.78 -23.95
C LEU A 280 5.12 -11.86 -23.15
N GLY A 281 3.80 -11.96 -23.34
CA GLY A 281 2.83 -11.21 -22.55
C GLY A 281 2.97 -11.47 -21.03
N PHE A 282 3.16 -12.74 -20.65
CA PHE A 282 3.40 -13.12 -19.25
C PHE A 282 4.75 -12.66 -18.71
N LEU A 283 5.77 -12.51 -19.57
CA LEU A 283 7.07 -11.96 -19.20
C LEU A 283 6.97 -10.45 -18.88
N VAL A 284 6.19 -9.72 -19.68
CA VAL A 284 6.02 -8.26 -19.59
C VAL A 284 5.12 -7.83 -18.43
N ALA A 285 4.01 -8.53 -18.22
CA ALA A 285 2.96 -8.07 -17.30
C ALA A 285 3.48 -7.76 -15.87
N PRO A 286 4.37 -8.57 -15.26
CA PRO A 286 4.91 -8.28 -13.93
C PRO A 286 5.80 -7.04 -13.89
N ILE A 287 6.51 -6.70 -14.97
CA ILE A 287 7.34 -5.48 -15.04
C ILE A 287 6.47 -4.24 -14.88
N VAL A 288 5.30 -4.21 -15.53
CA VAL A 288 4.33 -3.12 -15.43
C VAL A 288 3.72 -3.06 -14.02
N GLN A 289 3.41 -4.23 -13.42
CA GLN A 289 2.80 -4.30 -12.09
C GLN A 289 3.77 -3.92 -10.95
N MET A 290 5.08 -4.11 -11.14
CA MET A 290 6.08 -3.90 -10.09
C MET A 290 6.12 -2.46 -9.56
N ALA A 291 5.77 -1.48 -10.40
CA ALA A 291 5.64 -0.07 -9.98
C ALA A 291 4.55 0.12 -8.91
N ASN A 292 3.37 -0.49 -9.10
CA ASN A 292 2.27 -0.37 -8.14
C ASN A 292 2.60 -1.07 -6.82
N ILE A 293 3.26 -2.23 -6.89
CA ILE A 293 3.64 -2.99 -5.70
C ILE A 293 4.71 -2.23 -4.89
N GLY A 294 5.68 -1.59 -5.55
CA GLY A 294 6.71 -0.80 -4.88
C GLY A 294 6.14 0.36 -4.05
N THR A 295 5.10 1.03 -4.56
CA THR A 295 4.38 2.07 -3.82
C THR A 295 3.64 1.48 -2.62
N GLN A 296 2.88 0.40 -2.81
CA GLN A 296 2.14 -0.26 -1.73
C GLN A 296 3.07 -0.73 -0.59
N ILE A 297 4.24 -1.28 -0.93
CA ILE A 297 5.24 -1.71 0.05
C ILE A 297 5.81 -0.52 0.83
N THR A 298 6.10 0.57 0.13
CA THR A 298 6.58 1.80 0.77
C THR A 298 5.56 2.35 1.76
N GLU A 299 4.29 2.45 1.33
CA GLU A 299 3.19 2.93 2.16
C GLU A 299 2.98 2.02 3.38
N ALA A 300 3.06 0.70 3.17
CA ALA A 300 2.98 -0.27 4.25
C ALA A 300 4.07 -0.07 5.31
N PHE A 301 5.33 0.14 4.90
CA PHE A 301 6.41 0.40 5.84
C PHE A 301 6.26 1.74 6.55
N ALA A 302 5.85 2.79 5.82
CA ALA A 302 5.64 4.10 6.42
C ALA A 302 4.50 4.10 7.45
N GLY A 303 3.37 3.45 7.14
CA GLY A 303 2.26 3.28 8.08
C GLY A 303 2.66 2.45 9.29
N LEU A 304 3.42 1.37 9.07
CA LEU A 304 3.92 0.54 10.16
C LEU A 304 4.88 1.28 11.10
N ASP A 305 5.74 2.14 10.58
CA ASP A 305 6.64 2.94 11.41
C ASP A 305 5.85 3.97 12.23
N ARG A 306 4.82 4.62 11.66
CA ARG A 306 3.89 5.49 12.43
C ARG A 306 3.11 4.75 13.52
N VAL A 307 2.66 3.53 13.24
CA VAL A 307 1.99 2.68 14.24
C VAL A 307 2.95 2.31 15.38
N ARG A 308 4.23 2.03 15.07
CA ARG A 308 5.25 1.77 16.10
C ARG A 308 5.56 2.99 16.93
N GLU A 309 5.64 4.16 16.32
CA GLU A 309 5.82 5.43 17.03
C GLU A 309 4.71 5.62 18.07
N ILE A 310 3.45 5.32 17.71
CA ILE A 310 2.34 5.35 18.68
C ILE A 310 2.58 4.37 19.83
N PHE A 311 2.88 3.11 19.54
CA PHE A 311 3.09 2.10 20.60
C PHE A 311 4.35 2.32 21.45
N ALA A 312 5.26 3.19 21.01
CA ALA A 312 6.44 3.57 21.77
C ALA A 312 6.16 4.69 22.78
N GLU A 313 5.01 5.37 22.66
CA GLU A 313 4.58 6.36 23.63
C GLU A 313 4.09 5.67 24.91
N PRO A 314 4.59 6.06 26.10
CA PRO A 314 4.18 5.46 27.36
C PRO A 314 2.72 5.79 27.67
N THR A 315 1.98 4.83 28.24
CA THR A 315 0.59 5.07 28.67
C THR A 315 0.52 5.57 30.11
N GLU A 316 -0.54 6.30 30.46
CA GLU A 316 -0.74 6.82 31.83
C GLU A 316 -0.75 5.71 32.89
N ASP A 317 -1.28 4.54 32.52
CA ASP A 317 -1.43 3.36 33.39
C ASP A 317 -0.19 2.45 33.42
N GLU A 318 0.87 2.73 32.67
CA GLU A 318 2.02 1.82 32.51
C GLU A 318 2.71 1.54 33.86
N GLN A 319 2.75 2.52 34.75
CA GLN A 319 3.34 2.40 36.08
C GLN A 319 2.35 1.92 37.15
N ASP A 320 1.05 1.87 36.87
CA ASP A 320 0.04 1.59 37.90
C ASP A 320 0.15 0.19 38.49
N SER A 321 0.62 -0.77 37.70
CA SER A 321 0.87 -2.15 38.16
C SER A 321 1.88 -2.26 39.31
N SER A 322 2.74 -1.25 39.47
CA SER A 322 3.73 -1.16 40.55
C SER A 322 3.26 -0.33 41.75
N ARG A 323 2.11 0.35 41.65
CA ARG A 323 1.58 1.25 42.67
C ARG A 323 0.64 0.50 43.62
N GLN A 324 0.66 0.89 44.90
CA GLN A 324 -0.29 0.34 45.86
C GLN A 324 -1.68 0.92 45.62
N PRO A 325 -2.76 0.12 45.73
CA PRO A 325 -4.12 0.62 45.62
C PRO A 325 -4.38 1.64 46.74
N LEU A 326 -5.00 2.77 46.39
CA LEU A 326 -5.32 3.78 47.39
C LEU A 326 -6.37 3.24 48.39
N PRO A 327 -6.16 3.39 49.71
CA PRO A 327 -7.22 3.19 50.70
C PRO A 327 -8.29 4.27 50.55
N ARG A 328 -9.37 4.18 51.35
CA ARG A 328 -10.42 5.21 51.35
C ARG A 328 -9.81 6.60 51.55
N VAL A 329 -10.04 7.49 50.58
CA VAL A 329 -9.55 8.86 50.58
C VAL A 329 -10.49 9.73 51.39
N ARG A 330 -9.96 10.48 52.36
CA ARG A 330 -10.73 11.43 53.18
C ARG A 330 -11.19 12.65 52.37
N GLY A 331 -10.41 13.05 51.37
CA GLY A 331 -10.73 14.14 50.44
C GLY A 331 -10.02 15.46 50.76
N ASP A 332 -9.04 15.46 51.66
CA ASP A 332 -8.15 16.61 51.88
C ASP A 332 -7.20 16.75 50.67
N VAL A 333 -7.14 17.94 50.06
CA VAL A 333 -6.27 18.25 48.91
C VAL A 333 -5.34 19.39 49.31
N ALA A 334 -4.03 19.25 49.09
CA ALA A 334 -3.05 20.28 49.34
C ALA A 334 -2.08 20.41 48.17
N PHE A 335 -1.66 21.63 47.87
CA PHE A 335 -0.61 21.98 46.94
C PHE A 335 0.53 22.58 47.77
N GLU A 336 1.76 22.11 47.55
CA GLU A 336 2.96 22.56 48.24
C GLU A 336 4.02 22.90 47.18
N ASP A 337 4.39 24.18 47.09
CA ASP A 337 5.33 24.76 46.10
C ASP A 337 5.12 24.21 44.68
N VAL A 338 3.87 24.21 44.20
CA VAL A 338 3.55 23.58 42.91
C VAL A 338 3.93 24.51 41.76
N TRP A 339 4.76 23.97 40.87
CA TRP A 339 5.10 24.57 39.57
C TRP A 339 4.56 23.69 38.44
N PHE A 340 4.02 24.32 37.39
CA PHE A 340 3.50 23.60 36.23
C PHE A 340 3.68 24.39 34.94
N GLU A 341 4.09 23.70 33.88
CA GLU A 341 4.23 24.25 32.53
C GLU A 341 3.71 23.28 31.48
N TYR A 342 2.99 23.80 30.48
CA TYR A 342 2.56 23.00 29.31
C TYR A 342 3.66 22.89 28.25
N LYS A 343 4.57 23.87 28.20
CA LYS A 343 5.69 23.96 27.28
C LYS A 343 6.96 24.26 28.08
N PRO A 344 8.12 23.73 27.67
CA PRO A 344 9.39 24.06 28.31
C PRO A 344 9.59 25.57 28.41
N ASP A 345 10.08 26.02 29.57
CA ASP A 345 10.41 27.41 29.89
C ASP A 345 9.20 28.37 29.93
N GLN A 346 7.98 27.84 30.06
CA GLN A 346 6.74 28.63 30.11
C GLN A 346 5.85 28.23 31.29
N PRO A 347 6.28 28.50 32.55
CA PRO A 347 5.53 28.14 33.74
C PRO A 347 4.23 28.95 33.87
N VAL A 348 3.12 28.20 33.92
CA VAL A 348 1.75 28.68 34.13
C VAL A 348 1.42 28.76 35.61
N LEU A 349 1.84 27.78 36.40
CA LEU A 349 1.78 27.82 37.86
C LEU A 349 3.19 27.99 38.42
N ARG A 350 3.32 28.86 39.43
CA ARG A 350 4.61 29.24 40.04
C ARG A 350 4.46 29.28 41.55
N GLY A 351 5.05 28.29 42.23
CA GLY A 351 5.06 28.21 43.70
C GLY A 351 3.68 28.34 44.33
N ILE A 352 2.75 27.50 43.89
CA ILE A 352 1.37 27.51 44.41
C ILE A 352 1.29 26.66 45.67
N ASP A 353 0.90 27.31 46.78
CA ASP A 353 0.61 26.69 48.06
C ASP A 353 -0.85 26.92 48.47
N PHE A 354 -1.63 25.86 48.66
CA PHE A 354 -2.97 25.96 49.27
C PHE A 354 -3.43 24.63 49.86
N ALA A 355 -4.41 24.69 50.77
CA ALA A 355 -5.08 23.51 51.32
C ALA A 355 -6.60 23.64 51.20
N ALA A 356 -7.25 22.54 50.78
CA ALA A 356 -8.69 22.38 50.65
C ALA A 356 -9.13 21.16 51.50
N PRO A 357 -9.67 21.40 52.72
CA PRO A 357 -10.06 20.33 53.63
C PRO A 357 -11.28 19.53 53.13
N ALA A 358 -11.34 18.27 53.55
CA ALA A 358 -12.45 17.39 53.23
C ALA A 358 -13.81 17.98 53.65
N GLY A 359 -14.81 17.89 52.76
CA GLY A 359 -16.17 18.39 53.01
C GLY A 359 -16.36 19.89 52.80
N THR A 360 -15.34 20.60 52.32
CA THR A 360 -15.43 22.03 51.97
C THR A 360 -15.54 22.24 50.46
N THR A 361 -16.08 23.39 50.06
CA THR A 361 -16.10 23.84 48.66
C THR A 361 -15.09 24.97 48.50
N THR A 362 -14.03 24.74 47.72
CA THR A 362 -13.02 25.75 47.42
C THR A 362 -13.29 26.37 46.06
N ALA A 363 -13.42 27.70 46.00
CA ALA A 363 -13.65 28.43 44.76
C ALA A 363 -12.33 29.03 44.23
N LEU A 364 -11.90 28.59 43.03
CA LEU A 364 -10.77 29.17 42.32
C LEU A 364 -11.26 30.30 41.40
N VAL A 365 -10.85 31.54 41.69
CA VAL A 365 -11.32 32.75 40.98
C VAL A 365 -10.14 33.50 40.40
N GLY A 366 -10.29 34.03 39.19
CA GLY A 366 -9.24 34.78 38.51
C GLY A 366 -9.52 35.00 37.02
N PRO A 367 -8.77 35.87 36.34
CA PRO A 367 -8.96 36.16 34.92
C PRO A 367 -8.69 34.94 34.03
N SER A 368 -9.14 34.97 32.77
CA SER A 368 -8.86 33.90 31.80
C SER A 368 -7.35 33.71 31.62
N GLY A 369 -6.89 32.45 31.52
CA GLY A 369 -5.47 32.12 31.42
C GLY A 369 -4.68 32.15 32.73
N ALA A 370 -5.30 32.45 33.89
CA ALA A 370 -4.63 32.45 35.20
C ALA A 370 -4.30 31.05 35.77
N GLY A 371 -4.38 29.97 34.97
CA GLY A 371 -4.03 28.62 35.43
C GLY A 371 -5.07 27.92 36.32
N LYS A 372 -6.36 28.30 36.23
CA LYS A 372 -7.44 27.71 37.05
C LYS A 372 -7.94 26.34 36.58
N SER A 373 -7.67 25.98 35.32
CA SER A 373 -8.28 24.86 34.60
C SER A 373 -7.24 24.01 33.89
#